data_AF-A0AA90YTH6-F1
#
_entry.id   AF-A0AA90YTH6-F1
#
_cell.length_a   1.000
_cell.length_b   1.000
_cell.length_c   1.000
_cell.angle_alpha   90.00
_cell.angle_beta   90.00
_cell.angle_gamma   90.00
#
_symmetry.space_group_name_H-M   'P 1'
#
loop_
_entity.id
_entity.type
_entity.pdbx_description
1 polymer ?
#
loop_
_entity_poly.entity_id
_entity_poly.type
_entity_poly.pdbx_seq_one_letter_code
_entity_poly.pdbx_strand_id
1 'polypeptide(L)'
;MTRYMTAGAAALATTLALGTAALADTTPDLRGTWLGSYTTVQPSHYYKGDQPRFNQAEWMLDVQLQDGNVFWGHSKWRRDGDTDWNEYEATGTISLDGTGSIGIVETSPLLIGANALIDARYEDGKIFADFRSLRNGTTYSTVLERQVN
;
A
#
# COMPACT_ATOMS: atom_id res chain seq x y z
N MET A 1 -20.99 42.95 62.89
CA MET A 1 -20.45 43.86 61.86
C MET A 1 -19.89 43.01 60.73
N THR A 2 -20.34 43.34 59.52
CA THR A 2 -20.22 42.56 58.28
C THR A 2 -18.87 42.80 57.58
N ARG A 3 -18.57 41.95 56.58
CA ARG A 3 -17.65 42.13 55.42
C ARG A 3 -16.24 41.51 55.61
N TYR A 4 -15.58 40.86 54.64
CA TYR A 4 -15.68 40.84 53.17
C TYR A 4 -15.30 39.43 52.63
N MET A 5 -16.05 38.90 51.66
CA MET A 5 -15.57 37.90 50.71
C MET A 5 -15.17 38.64 49.43
N THR A 6 -13.92 38.51 49.01
CA THR A 6 -13.46 38.96 47.69
C THR A 6 -12.54 37.88 47.12
N ALA A 7 -13.12 36.98 46.31
CA ALA A 7 -12.33 36.07 45.47
C ALA A 7 -12.00 36.83 44.18
N GLY A 8 -10.73 37.18 43.98
CA GLY A 8 -10.25 37.75 42.74
C GLY A 8 -10.17 36.68 41.67
N ALA A 9 -11.01 36.79 40.63
CA ALA A 9 -10.91 35.97 39.44
C ALA A 9 -9.74 36.47 38.57
N ALA A 10 -8.68 35.67 38.47
CA ALA A 10 -7.63 35.88 37.48
C ALA A 10 -8.10 35.31 36.15
N ALA A 11 -8.36 36.19 35.17
CA ALA A 11 -8.64 35.78 33.80
C ALA A 11 -7.36 35.25 33.15
N LEU A 12 -7.32 33.95 32.86
CA LEU A 12 -6.26 33.33 32.09
C LEU A 12 -6.50 33.65 30.62
N ALA A 13 -5.74 34.61 30.06
CA ALA A 13 -5.75 34.89 28.64
C ALA A 13 -4.93 33.81 27.91
N THR A 14 -5.61 32.79 27.40
CA THR A 14 -5.01 31.78 26.53
C THR A 14 -4.79 32.39 25.14
N THR A 15 -3.59 32.87 24.86
CA THR A 15 -3.17 33.22 23.50
C THR A 15 -3.12 31.93 22.67
N LEU A 16 -4.11 31.73 21.79
CA LEU A 16 -4.01 30.74 20.72
C LEU A 16 -2.96 31.22 19.71
N ALA A 17 -1.76 30.64 19.78
CA ALA A 17 -0.83 30.68 18.67
C ALA A 17 -1.42 29.83 17.54
N LEU A 18 -2.03 30.48 16.55
CA LEU A 18 -2.34 29.86 15.26
C LEU A 18 -1.03 29.65 14.51
N GLY A 19 -0.31 28.60 14.90
CA GLY A 19 0.82 28.09 14.13
C GLY A 19 0.32 27.67 12.77
N THR A 20 0.76 28.37 11.72
CA THR A 20 0.60 27.93 10.34
C THR A 20 1.36 26.60 10.24
N ALA A 21 0.64 25.48 10.25
CA ALA A 21 1.23 24.19 9.96
C ALA A 21 1.76 24.29 8.52
N ALA A 22 3.08 24.42 8.38
CA ALA A 22 3.72 24.11 7.12
C ALA A 22 3.28 22.69 6.76
N LEU A 23 2.55 22.53 5.67
CA LEU A 23 2.30 21.23 5.07
C LEU A 23 3.68 20.71 4.68
N ALA A 24 4.32 19.97 5.59
CA ALA A 24 5.45 19.13 5.23
C ALA A 24 4.97 18.26 4.07
N ASP A 25 5.82 18.06 3.07
CA ASP A 25 5.53 17.11 1.99
C ASP A 25 5.41 15.72 2.64
N THR A 26 4.19 15.34 3.01
CA THR A 26 3.88 14.17 3.85
C THR A 26 3.83 12.89 3.05
N THR A 27 4.21 12.94 1.76
CA THR A 27 4.18 11.78 0.88
C THR A 27 5.20 10.76 1.39
N PRO A 28 4.77 9.56 1.84
CA PRO A 28 5.71 8.60 2.38
C PRO A 28 6.63 8.10 1.27
N ASP A 29 7.89 7.89 1.62
CA ASP A 29 8.87 7.29 0.72
C ASP A 29 8.63 5.79 0.63
N LEU A 30 8.10 5.34 -0.51
CA LEU A 30 7.79 3.94 -0.78
C LEU A 30 8.96 3.19 -1.42
N ARG A 31 10.09 3.84 -1.73
CA ARG A 31 11.25 3.18 -2.38
C ARG A 31 11.78 1.99 -1.58
N GLY A 32 12.24 0.97 -2.30
CA GLY A 32 12.75 -0.27 -1.75
C GLY A 32 11.81 -1.46 -1.98
N THR A 33 12.20 -2.60 -1.41
CA THR A 33 11.53 -3.88 -1.63
C THR A 33 10.51 -4.16 -0.54
N TRP A 34 9.30 -4.50 -0.96
CA TRP A 34 8.17 -4.88 -0.11
C TRP A 34 7.77 -6.30 -0.43
N LEU A 35 7.62 -7.16 0.58
CA LEU A 35 7.33 -8.58 0.40
C LEU A 35 6.15 -9.00 1.28
N GLY A 36 5.28 -9.83 0.74
CA GLY A 36 4.19 -10.45 1.50
C GLY A 36 3.80 -11.79 0.90
N SER A 37 3.26 -12.67 1.75
CA SER A 37 2.65 -13.93 1.32
C SER A 37 1.14 -13.77 1.18
N TYR A 38 0.54 -14.53 0.28
CA TYR A 38 -0.89 -14.43 0.02
C TYR A 38 -1.51 -15.75 -0.37
N THR A 39 -2.80 -15.84 -0.11
CA THR A 39 -3.66 -16.90 -0.60
C THR A 39 -4.49 -16.42 -1.75
N THR A 40 -4.37 -17.11 -2.88
CA THR A 40 -5.08 -16.77 -4.12
C THR A 40 -6.35 -17.59 -4.28
N VAL A 41 -7.39 -16.97 -4.86
CA VAL A 41 -8.55 -17.68 -5.41
C VAL A 41 -8.64 -17.43 -6.92
N GLN A 42 -9.08 -18.46 -7.65
CA GLN A 42 -9.24 -18.41 -9.11
C GLN A 42 -10.63 -18.94 -9.52
N PRO A 43 -11.18 -18.51 -10.69
CA PRO A 43 -12.59 -18.71 -11.02
C PRO A 43 -13.05 -20.16 -11.26
N SER A 44 -12.16 -21.12 -11.47
CA SER A 44 -12.57 -22.49 -11.83
C SER A 44 -11.67 -23.59 -11.26
N HIS A 45 -12.31 -24.62 -10.71
CA HIS A 45 -11.67 -25.90 -10.36
C HIS A 45 -11.56 -26.85 -11.57
N TYR A 46 -12.28 -26.59 -12.66
CA TYR A 46 -12.38 -27.50 -13.82
C TYR A 46 -11.19 -27.37 -14.78
N TYR A 47 -10.62 -26.18 -14.93
CA TYR A 47 -9.60 -25.91 -15.97
C TYR A 47 -8.16 -26.27 -15.57
N LYS A 48 -7.91 -26.79 -14.36
CA LYS A 48 -6.55 -27.16 -13.91
C LYS A 48 -6.38 -28.60 -13.36
N GLY A 49 -7.41 -29.45 -13.46
CA GLY A 49 -7.33 -30.86 -13.06
C GLY A 49 -7.20 -31.11 -11.54
N ASP A 50 -6.76 -32.31 -11.16
CA ASP A 50 -6.66 -32.81 -9.77
C ASP A 50 -5.43 -32.31 -8.98
N GLN A 51 -4.65 -31.37 -9.54
CA GLN A 51 -3.46 -30.87 -8.85
C GLN A 51 -3.84 -29.98 -7.65
N PRO A 52 -3.06 -30.00 -6.56
CA PRO A 52 -3.32 -29.16 -5.41
C PRO A 52 -3.43 -27.70 -5.88
N ARG A 53 -4.56 -27.08 -5.52
CA ARG A 53 -4.82 -25.66 -5.75
C ARG A 53 -3.69 -24.90 -5.07
N PHE A 54 -2.78 -24.31 -5.84
CA PHE A 54 -1.73 -23.45 -5.28
C PHE A 54 -2.42 -22.27 -4.60
N ASN A 55 -2.56 -22.36 -3.29
CA ASN A 55 -3.25 -21.39 -2.43
C ASN A 55 -2.24 -20.55 -1.63
N GLN A 56 -0.95 -20.66 -1.91
CA GLN A 56 0.09 -19.86 -1.26
C GLN A 56 1.09 -19.41 -2.32
N ALA A 57 1.43 -18.13 -2.27
CA ALA A 57 2.37 -17.47 -3.14
C ALA A 57 2.97 -16.26 -2.43
N GLU A 58 4.05 -15.73 -2.97
CA GLU A 58 4.70 -14.52 -2.49
C GLU A 58 4.58 -13.43 -3.55
N TRP A 59 4.36 -12.20 -3.08
CA TRP A 59 4.34 -11.00 -3.91
C TRP A 59 5.42 -10.06 -3.40
N MET A 60 6.26 -9.62 -4.32
CA MET A 60 7.29 -8.61 -4.12
C MET A 60 6.95 -7.39 -4.96
N LEU A 61 6.82 -6.24 -4.31
CA LEU A 61 6.79 -4.94 -4.96
C LEU A 61 8.15 -4.27 -4.72
N ASP A 62 8.93 -4.13 -5.78
CA ASP A 62 10.24 -3.47 -5.73
C ASP A 62 10.14 -2.07 -6.32
N VAL A 63 9.99 -1.07 -5.46
CA VAL A 63 9.82 0.34 -5.86
C VAL A 63 11.21 0.95 -6.09
N GLN A 64 11.57 1.16 -7.36
CA GLN A 64 12.89 1.61 -7.75
C GLN A 64 13.00 3.13 -7.85
N LEU A 65 11.95 3.77 -8.36
CA LEU A 65 11.89 5.22 -8.56
C LEU A 65 10.60 5.77 -7.95
N GLN A 66 10.71 6.94 -7.34
CA GLN A 66 9.57 7.71 -6.86
C GLN A 66 9.84 9.20 -7.10
N ASP A 67 8.89 9.88 -7.72
CA ASP A 67 8.89 11.32 -7.94
C ASP A 67 7.59 11.90 -7.39
N GLY A 68 7.70 12.63 -6.28
CA GLY A 68 6.55 13.06 -5.48
C GLY A 68 5.66 11.88 -5.10
N ASN A 69 4.43 11.90 -5.62
CA ASN A 69 3.38 10.93 -5.32
C ASN A 69 3.22 9.83 -6.37
N VAL A 70 4.13 9.74 -7.34
CA VAL A 70 4.14 8.71 -8.39
C VAL A 70 5.38 7.85 -8.23
N PHE A 71 5.24 6.54 -8.42
CA PHE A 71 6.34 5.58 -8.32
C PHE A 71 6.32 4.53 -9.42
N TRP A 72 7.50 3.97 -9.68
CA TRP A 72 7.75 2.94 -10.68
C TRP A 72 8.64 1.85 -10.10
N GLY A 73 8.42 0.63 -10.56
CA GLY A 73 9.16 -0.52 -10.07
C GLY A 73 8.71 -1.83 -10.72
N HIS A 74 9.03 -2.92 -10.04
CA HIS A 74 8.64 -4.26 -10.47
C HIS A 74 7.62 -4.86 -9.52
N SER A 75 6.63 -5.54 -10.10
CA SER A 75 5.74 -6.46 -9.41
C SER A 75 6.19 -7.88 -9.74
N LYS A 76 6.71 -8.59 -8.74
CA LYS A 76 7.20 -9.95 -8.90
C LYS A 76 6.39 -10.92 -8.07
N TRP A 77 6.06 -12.07 -8.62
CA TRP A 77 5.33 -13.09 -7.89
C TRP A 77 5.87 -14.49 -8.20
N ARG A 78 5.79 -15.37 -7.21
CA ARG A 78 6.09 -16.79 -7.36
C ARG A 78 5.15 -17.60 -6.50
N ARG A 79 4.83 -18.81 -6.94
CA ARG A 79 4.08 -19.75 -6.10
C ARG A 79 5.02 -20.34 -5.06
N ASP A 80 4.45 -20.77 -3.95
CA ASP A 80 5.23 -21.52 -2.97
C ASP A 80 5.81 -22.79 -3.62
N GLY A 81 7.11 -23.01 -3.42
CA GLY A 81 7.89 -24.08 -4.06
C GLY A 81 8.46 -23.77 -5.45
N ASP A 82 8.07 -22.67 -6.11
CA ASP A 82 8.72 -22.22 -7.36
C ASP A 82 10.06 -21.51 -7.03
N THR A 83 11.12 -21.79 -7.79
CA THR A 83 12.41 -21.09 -7.63
C THR A 83 12.45 -19.75 -8.34
N ASP A 84 11.72 -19.65 -9.45
CA ASP A 84 11.81 -18.52 -10.38
C ASP A 84 10.72 -17.49 -10.10
N TRP A 85 11.09 -16.21 -10.20
CA TRP A 85 10.15 -15.10 -10.09
C TRP A 85 9.53 -14.79 -11.45
N ASN A 86 8.20 -14.67 -11.48
CA ASN A 86 7.52 -14.00 -12.58
C ASN A 86 7.59 -12.51 -12.32
N GLU A 87 7.85 -11.73 -13.35
CA GLU A 87 8.11 -10.30 -13.21
C GLU A 87 7.30 -9.49 -14.22
N TYR A 88 6.66 -8.45 -13.70
CA TYR A 88 5.89 -7.45 -14.42
C TYR A 88 6.30 -6.05 -13.96
N GLU A 89 5.95 -5.03 -14.73
CA GLU A 89 6.19 -3.64 -14.36
C GLU A 89 5.04 -3.13 -13.50
N ALA A 90 5.37 -2.36 -12.47
CA ALA A 90 4.42 -1.68 -11.59
C ALA A 90 4.58 -0.17 -11.73
N THR A 91 3.48 0.51 -12.01
CA THR A 91 3.38 1.97 -11.89
C THR A 91 2.27 2.29 -10.91
N GLY A 92 2.53 3.17 -9.95
CA GLY A 92 1.52 3.51 -8.95
C GLY A 92 1.58 4.96 -8.52
N THR A 93 0.56 5.34 -7.77
CA THR A 93 0.44 6.66 -7.13
C THR A 93 -0.04 6.50 -5.70
N ILE A 94 0.42 7.40 -4.83
CA ILE A 94 -0.09 7.56 -3.47
C ILE A 94 -0.86 8.88 -3.33
N SER A 95 -1.93 8.85 -2.56
CA SER A 95 -2.79 10.00 -2.28
C SER A 95 -2.05 11.08 -1.49
N LEU A 96 -2.22 12.33 -1.91
CA LEU A 96 -1.65 13.51 -1.21
C LEU A 96 -2.53 14.02 -0.05
N ASP A 97 -3.70 13.43 0.17
CA ASP A 97 -4.66 13.82 1.20
C ASP A 97 -4.35 13.25 2.60
N GLY A 98 -3.25 12.50 2.74
CA GLY A 98 -2.83 11.88 3.99
C GLY A 98 -3.56 10.58 4.35
N THR A 99 -4.47 10.08 3.51
CA THR A 99 -5.16 8.79 3.75
C THR A 99 -4.24 7.58 3.58
N GLY A 100 -3.14 7.76 2.85
CA GLY A 100 -2.20 6.71 2.48
C GLY A 100 -2.74 5.79 1.38
N SER A 101 -3.84 6.14 0.71
CA SER A 101 -4.38 5.35 -0.39
C SER A 101 -3.41 5.27 -1.55
N ILE A 102 -3.22 4.08 -2.09
CA ILE A 102 -2.33 3.77 -3.20
C ILE A 102 -3.14 3.10 -4.31
N GLY A 103 -2.96 3.57 -5.54
CA GLY A 103 -3.40 2.84 -6.74
C GLY A 103 -2.19 2.34 -7.50
N ILE A 104 -2.18 1.07 -7.92
CA ILE A 104 -1.11 0.48 -8.72
C ILE A 104 -1.70 -0.22 -9.94
N VAL A 105 -1.06 -0.01 -11.08
CA VAL A 105 -1.29 -0.74 -12.31
C VAL A 105 -0.08 -1.62 -12.59
N GLU A 106 -0.34 -2.89 -12.83
CA GLU A 106 0.67 -3.85 -13.27
C GLU A 106 0.55 -4.05 -14.78
N THR A 107 1.67 -4.01 -15.51
CA THR A 107 1.72 -4.26 -16.95
C THR A 107 2.64 -5.43 -17.28
N SER A 108 2.22 -6.23 -18.26
CA SER A 108 2.97 -7.41 -18.70
C SER A 108 3.73 -7.09 -19.99
N PRO A 109 5.00 -7.51 -20.14
CA PRO A 109 5.73 -7.34 -21.39
C PRO A 109 5.11 -8.16 -22.54
N LEU A 110 4.23 -9.11 -22.22
CA LEU A 110 3.57 -9.99 -23.20
C LEU A 110 2.31 -9.37 -23.82
N LEU A 111 1.84 -8.21 -23.33
CA LEU A 111 0.58 -7.60 -23.75
C LEU A 111 0.67 -6.07 -23.77
N ILE A 112 -0.07 -5.44 -24.69
CA ILE A 112 -0.32 -3.99 -24.64
C ILE A 112 -1.48 -3.76 -23.67
N GLY A 113 -1.21 -3.24 -22.47
CA GLY A 113 -2.21 -2.85 -21.48
C GLY A 113 -1.94 -3.35 -20.06
N ALA A 114 -2.92 -3.15 -19.17
CA ALA A 114 -2.85 -3.57 -17.77
C ALA A 114 -3.11 -5.08 -17.61
N ASN A 115 -2.24 -5.77 -16.86
CA ASN A 115 -2.45 -7.14 -16.40
C ASN A 115 -3.31 -7.18 -15.12
N ALA A 116 -3.13 -6.20 -14.23
CA ALA A 116 -3.85 -6.13 -12.97
C ALA A 116 -4.06 -4.68 -12.50
N LEU A 117 -5.12 -4.52 -11.71
CA LEU A 117 -5.40 -3.33 -10.93
C LEU A 117 -5.26 -3.69 -9.46
N ILE A 118 -4.55 -2.83 -8.71
CA ILE A 118 -4.26 -3.05 -7.31
C ILE A 118 -4.67 -1.80 -6.54
N ASP A 119 -5.58 -1.98 -5.60
CA ASP A 119 -5.91 -0.96 -4.62
C ASP A 119 -5.14 -1.28 -3.35
N ALA A 120 -4.47 -0.28 -2.78
CA ALA A 120 -3.66 -0.46 -1.60
C ALA A 120 -3.74 0.72 -0.64
N ARG A 121 -3.21 0.55 0.56
CA ARG A 121 -3.08 1.58 1.58
C ARG A 121 -1.77 1.43 2.34
N TYR A 122 -1.05 2.54 2.47
CA TYR A 122 0.09 2.65 3.36
C TYR A 122 -0.37 3.03 4.76
N GLU A 123 -0.12 2.15 5.73
CA GLU A 123 -0.50 2.34 7.13
C GLU A 123 0.52 1.61 8.02
N ASP A 124 0.96 2.25 9.11
CA ASP A 124 1.88 1.68 10.10
C ASP A 124 3.17 1.06 9.52
N GLY A 125 3.71 1.67 8.46
CA GLY A 125 4.93 1.19 7.80
C GLY A 125 4.74 -0.05 6.93
N LYS A 126 3.49 -0.41 6.59
CA LYS A 126 3.13 -1.56 5.76
C LYS A 126 2.26 -1.12 4.59
N ILE A 127 2.21 -1.95 3.54
CA ILE A 127 1.28 -1.76 2.42
C ILE A 127 0.24 -2.87 2.46
N PHE A 128 -1.01 -2.51 2.74
CA PHE A 128 -2.16 -3.40 2.65
C PHE A 128 -2.72 -3.33 1.25
N ALA A 129 -2.83 -4.45 0.53
CA ALA A 129 -3.13 -4.43 -0.89
C ALA A 129 -4.10 -5.51 -1.32
N ASP A 130 -5.01 -5.13 -2.21
CA ASP A 130 -5.97 -5.98 -2.89
C ASP A 130 -5.63 -6.05 -4.37
N PHE A 131 -5.24 -7.24 -4.83
CA PHE A 131 -4.88 -7.49 -6.22
C PHE A 131 -6.07 -8.04 -7.01
N ARG A 132 -6.29 -7.50 -8.22
CA ARG A 132 -7.31 -7.99 -9.15
C ARG A 132 -6.73 -8.13 -10.55
N SER A 133 -6.53 -9.37 -10.98
CA SER A 133 -6.08 -9.69 -12.34
C SER A 133 -7.20 -9.43 -13.35
N LEU A 134 -6.85 -8.74 -14.44
CA LEU A 134 -7.73 -8.56 -15.60
C LEU A 134 -7.65 -9.75 -16.58
N ARG A 135 -6.59 -10.56 -16.49
CA ARG A 135 -6.32 -11.66 -17.43
C ARG A 135 -6.89 -13.00 -16.98
N ASN A 136 -6.55 -13.41 -15.76
CA ASN A 136 -6.83 -14.77 -15.29
C ASN A 136 -8.00 -14.85 -14.30
N GLY A 137 -8.61 -13.70 -13.94
CA GLY A 137 -9.64 -13.62 -12.90
C GLY A 137 -9.12 -13.99 -11.50
N THR A 138 -7.81 -13.89 -11.29
CA THR A 138 -7.16 -14.12 -10.00
C THR A 138 -7.34 -12.91 -9.10
N THR A 139 -7.70 -13.15 -7.84
CA THR A 139 -7.70 -12.12 -6.80
C THR A 139 -7.08 -12.64 -5.51
N TYR A 140 -6.50 -11.74 -4.73
CA TYR A 140 -5.96 -11.97 -3.41
C TYR A 140 -5.79 -10.65 -2.67
N SER A 141 -5.68 -10.74 -1.34
CA SER A 141 -5.30 -9.64 -0.47
C SER A 141 -4.02 -10.02 0.29
N THR A 142 -3.15 -9.04 0.53
CA THR A 142 -1.92 -9.27 1.29
C THR A 142 -1.43 -8.02 2.01
N VAL A 143 -0.51 -8.22 2.93
CA VAL A 143 0.22 -7.17 3.61
C VAL A 143 1.68 -7.31 3.18
N LEU A 144 2.21 -6.25 2.58
CA LEU A 144 3.61 -6.17 2.23
C LEU A 144 4.37 -5.45 3.33
N GLU A 145 5.47 -6.06 3.75
CA GLU A 145 6.40 -5.51 4.72
C GLU A 145 7.71 -5.14 4.03
N ARG A 146 8.24 -3.97 4.38
CA ARG A 146 9.51 -3.50 3.84
C ARG A 146 10.63 -4.45 4.28
N GLN A 147 11.41 -4.90 3.31
CA GLN A 147 12.59 -5.72 3.57
C GLN A 147 13.72 -4.80 4.01
N VAL A 148 14.24 -5.04 5.21
CA VAL A 148 15.43 -4.36 5.72
C VAL A 148 16.63 -5.18 5.27
N ASN A 149 17.43 -4.62 4.36
CA ASN A 149 18.74 -5.18 4.04
C ASN A 149 19.75 -4.85 5.15
#